data_AF-A0A936V857-F1
#
_entry.id   AF-A0A936V857-F1
#
_cell.length_a   1.000
_cell.length_b   1.000
_cell.length_c   1.000
_cell.angle_alpha   90.00
_cell.angle_beta   90.00
_cell.angle_gamma   90.00
#
_symmetry.space_group_name_H-M   'P 1'
#
loop_
_entity.id
_entity.type
_entity.pdbx_description
1 polymer ?
#
loop_
_entity_poly.entity_id
_entity_poly.type
_entity_poly.pdbx_seq_one_letter_code
_entity_poly.pdbx_strand_id
1 'polypeptide(L)'
;MNARFLQGVLSRRAFVKLIAAGSTSLYLRPAWAGVAAPGASTATGPIDRGIGEAAPALFSGDDPRRAHRILWDKPAWLASHGGRYPVPEKRIPLLVVGGGLSGLLTAYLLRRHQPVVLEQAPRFGGNARGESWRGMDYAIGAAYFTAPEAGSPLAALYAELGVDRIWRRKSEGHPVALDGRLVEDFWQGETVPAAQRQQFRTIADYFRRLNQGEGGLAYPQIPAATTRQRAHVNALDRVSFRRHVESVLRGRRLHPHIATAFEHYCWSSFGASFSEVGAAAGLNFFAAEFGDILVTPGGNAAIAERLHERLGRHCRKAICGPAPWWRMCAPCPTDSKWLTRMPPEACAACMPAPSSWRARNSLPRA
;
A
#
# COMPACT_ATOMS: atom_id res chain seq x y z
N MET A 1 -14.10 51.97 23.78
CA MET A 1 -14.68 50.62 23.93
C MET A 1 -14.59 50.21 25.39
N ASN A 2 -15.74 49.87 25.99
CA ASN A 2 -15.95 49.72 27.43
C ASN A 2 -15.49 48.36 27.97
N ALA A 3 -14.67 48.37 29.03
CA ALA A 3 -14.22 47.19 29.78
C ALA A 3 -15.31 46.70 30.77
N ARG A 4 -16.49 46.34 30.26
CA ARG A 4 -17.62 45.83 31.06
C ARG A 4 -18.19 44.48 30.60
N PHE A 5 -17.43 43.70 29.83
CA PHE A 5 -17.93 42.43 29.25
C PHE A 5 -17.49 41.15 29.99
N LEU A 6 -16.74 41.23 31.10
CA LEU A 6 -16.16 40.04 31.77
C LEU A 6 -16.41 39.94 33.28
N GLN A 7 -17.58 40.39 33.76
CA GLN A 7 -17.99 40.19 35.17
C GLN A 7 -19.24 39.32 35.34
N GLY A 8 -19.43 38.33 34.45
CA GLY A 8 -20.33 37.21 34.71
C GLY A 8 -19.57 36.11 35.46
N VAL A 9 -19.51 36.18 36.79
CA VAL A 9 -18.85 35.17 37.62
C VAL A 9 -19.58 33.85 37.49
N LEU A 10 -19.04 32.91 36.71
CA LEU A 10 -19.46 31.51 36.73
C LEU A 10 -19.34 31.01 38.18
N SER A 11 -20.48 30.71 38.81
CA SER A 11 -20.47 30.15 40.16
C SER A 11 -19.64 28.85 40.17
N ARG A 12 -18.97 28.56 41.30
CA ARG A 12 -18.20 27.30 41.47
C ARG A 12 -19.02 26.07 41.09
N ARG A 13 -20.33 26.08 41.36
CA ARG A 13 -21.27 25.02 40.98
C ARG A 13 -21.47 24.93 39.46
N ALA A 14 -21.52 26.06 38.75
CA ALA A 14 -21.59 26.09 37.29
C ALA A 14 -20.28 25.61 36.64
N PHE A 15 -19.13 26.02 37.20
CA PHE A 15 -17.82 25.54 36.74
C PHE A 15 -17.66 24.02 36.93
N VAL A 16 -18.04 23.49 38.09
CA VAL A 16 -17.99 22.03 38.35
C VAL A 16 -18.96 21.27 37.44
N LYS A 17 -20.15 21.80 37.16
CA LYS A 17 -21.07 21.19 36.19
C LYS A 17 -20.52 21.23 34.76
N LEU A 18 -19.82 22.29 34.38
CA LEU A 18 -19.22 22.42 33.05
C LEU A 18 -18.03 21.48 32.87
N ILE A 19 -17.19 21.33 33.91
CA ILE A 19 -16.11 20.35 33.95
C ILE A 19 -16.70 18.94 33.95
N ALA A 20 -17.70 18.65 34.79
CA ALA A 20 -18.34 17.33 34.83
C ALA A 20 -18.98 16.98 33.48
N ALA A 21 -19.72 17.90 32.85
CA ALA A 21 -20.30 17.69 31.52
C ALA A 21 -19.22 17.55 30.43
N GLY A 22 -18.13 18.32 30.50
CA GLY A 22 -16.98 18.21 29.60
C GLY A 22 -16.25 16.88 29.73
N SER A 23 -15.97 16.45 30.96
CA SER A 23 -15.37 15.16 31.29
C SER A 23 -16.27 14.01 30.87
N THR A 24 -17.58 14.07 31.15
CA THR A 24 -18.54 13.07 30.70
C THR A 24 -18.63 13.03 29.18
N SER A 25 -18.52 14.16 28.46
CA SER A 25 -18.48 14.17 26.99
C SER A 25 -17.20 13.56 26.40
N LEU A 26 -16.07 13.65 27.12
CA LEU A 26 -14.80 12.99 26.75
C LEU A 26 -14.85 11.47 27.02
N TYR A 27 -15.55 11.04 28.06
CA TYR A 27 -15.74 9.61 28.39
C TYR A 27 -16.90 8.94 27.64
N LEU A 28 -17.91 9.70 27.18
CA LEU A 28 -18.99 9.22 26.31
C LEU A 28 -18.67 9.35 24.81
N ARG A 29 -17.44 9.74 24.46
CA ARG A 29 -16.96 9.88 23.09
C ARG A 29 -16.77 8.59 22.27
N PRO A 30 -16.83 7.33 22.77
CA PRO A 30 -16.80 6.19 21.86
C PRO A 30 -18.12 6.01 21.08
N ALA A 31 -19.19 6.75 21.40
CA ALA A 31 -20.50 6.49 20.80
C ALA A 31 -20.84 7.32 19.55
N TRP A 32 -20.14 8.43 19.26
CA TRP A 32 -20.59 9.43 18.24
C TRP A 32 -19.54 9.77 17.16
N ALA A 33 -18.50 8.94 17.02
CA ALA A 33 -17.71 8.88 15.79
C ALA A 33 -17.90 7.49 15.16
N GLY A 34 -19.14 7.21 14.77
CA GLY A 34 -19.49 6.03 13.98
C GLY A 34 -18.96 6.15 12.55
N VAL A 35 -17.64 6.06 12.38
CA VAL A 35 -17.16 5.30 11.23
C VAL A 35 -17.44 3.86 11.62
N ALA A 36 -18.41 3.22 10.95
CA ALA A 36 -18.67 1.81 11.17
C ALA A 36 -17.34 1.06 11.10
N ALA A 37 -16.93 0.42 12.20
CA ALA A 37 -15.75 -0.43 12.22
C ALA A 37 -15.96 -1.50 11.12
N PRO A 38 -15.21 -1.47 10.00
CA PRO A 38 -15.39 -2.46 8.97
C PRO A 38 -14.77 -3.75 9.50
N GLY A 39 -15.64 -4.73 9.76
CA GLY A 39 -15.27 -6.13 9.94
C GLY A 39 -14.70 -6.46 11.31
N ALA A 40 -15.22 -7.56 11.88
CA ALA A 40 -14.42 -8.36 12.80
C ALA A 40 -13.04 -8.58 12.16
N SER A 41 -11.97 -8.36 12.91
CA SER A 41 -10.60 -8.70 12.51
C SER A 41 -10.62 -10.07 11.86
N THR A 42 -10.56 -10.12 10.53
CA THR A 42 -10.26 -11.38 9.88
C THR A 42 -8.80 -11.62 10.20
N ALA A 43 -8.48 -12.81 10.73
CA ALA A 43 -7.10 -13.16 11.09
C ALA A 43 -6.08 -12.87 9.97
N THR A 44 -6.54 -12.79 8.72
CA THR A 44 -5.74 -12.58 7.51
C THR A 44 -5.88 -11.20 6.86
N GLY A 45 -6.73 -10.30 7.39
CA GLY A 45 -7.05 -9.01 6.74
C GLY A 45 -5.84 -8.06 6.67
N PRO A 46 -5.80 -7.14 5.68
CA PRO A 46 -4.71 -6.17 5.52
C PRO A 46 -4.44 -5.22 6.69
N ILE A 47 -5.44 -4.95 7.52
CA ILE A 47 -5.29 -4.11 8.72
C ILE A 47 -5.36 -4.97 9.98
N ASP A 48 -4.28 -4.98 10.77
CA ASP A 48 -4.28 -5.65 12.07
C ASP A 48 -4.97 -4.82 13.16
N ARG A 49 -6.18 -5.22 13.53
CA ARG A 49 -6.94 -4.59 14.64
C ARG A 49 -6.85 -5.36 15.96
N GLY A 50 -5.93 -6.31 16.07
CA GLY A 50 -5.76 -7.22 17.21
C GLY A 50 -4.66 -6.83 18.20
N ILE A 51 -3.94 -5.72 17.97
CA ILE A 51 -2.73 -5.32 18.71
C ILE A 51 -3.02 -4.97 20.20
N GLY A 52 -4.29 -4.80 20.57
CA GLY A 52 -4.69 -4.50 21.94
C GLY A 52 -4.29 -3.10 22.40
N GLU A 53 -4.54 -2.77 23.67
CA GLU A 53 -4.29 -1.41 24.17
C GLU A 53 -2.80 -1.08 24.38
N ALA A 54 -2.00 -2.09 24.71
CA ALA A 54 -0.62 -1.92 25.15
C ALA A 54 0.35 -1.54 24.03
N ALA A 55 -0.02 -1.72 22.74
CA ALA A 55 0.80 -1.47 21.55
C ALA A 55 2.29 -1.82 21.73
N PRO A 56 2.69 -3.07 21.49
CA PRO A 56 4.07 -3.49 21.70
C PRO A 56 5.04 -2.66 20.86
N ALA A 57 6.20 -2.31 21.43
CA ALA A 57 7.29 -1.63 20.73
C ALA A 57 8.04 -2.61 19.81
N LEU A 58 7.34 -3.17 18.83
CA LEU A 58 7.81 -4.20 17.91
C LEU A 58 7.46 -3.81 16.48
N PHE A 59 8.39 -4.04 15.56
CA PHE A 59 8.11 -3.93 14.12
C PHE A 59 7.38 -5.18 13.64
N SER A 60 6.17 -5.01 13.14
CA SER A 60 5.27 -6.07 12.65
C SER A 60 5.22 -6.18 11.12
N GLY A 61 6.11 -5.46 10.42
CA GLY A 61 6.20 -5.47 8.96
C GLY A 61 6.80 -6.76 8.40
N ASP A 62 7.49 -6.68 7.27
CA ASP A 62 8.05 -7.88 6.63
C ASP A 62 9.29 -8.40 7.37
N ASP A 63 9.46 -9.74 7.40
CA ASP A 63 10.72 -10.38 7.80
C ASP A 63 11.56 -10.68 6.55
N PRO A 64 12.52 -9.80 6.18
CA PRO A 64 13.31 -9.99 4.97
C PRO A 64 14.22 -11.22 5.05
N ARG A 65 14.52 -11.72 6.26
CA ARG A 65 15.47 -12.84 6.45
C ARG A 65 14.94 -14.13 5.87
N ARG A 66 13.63 -14.36 5.87
CA ARG A 66 13.05 -15.58 5.28
C ARG A 66 13.28 -15.61 3.77
N ALA A 67 12.93 -14.53 3.08
CA ALA A 67 13.08 -14.43 1.64
C ALA A 67 14.57 -14.51 1.23
N HIS A 68 15.45 -13.79 1.92
CA HIS A 68 16.89 -13.82 1.62
C HIS A 68 17.52 -15.20 1.86
N ARG A 69 17.14 -15.93 2.92
CA ARG A 69 17.61 -17.31 3.13
C ARG A 69 17.23 -18.23 1.98
N ILE A 70 16.01 -18.10 1.44
CA ILE A 70 15.54 -18.90 0.31
C ILE A 70 16.26 -18.47 -0.99
N LEU A 71 16.42 -17.17 -1.21
CA LEU A 71 17.00 -16.62 -2.44
C LEU A 71 18.50 -16.89 -2.56
N TRP A 72 19.25 -16.70 -1.46
CA TRP A 72 20.72 -16.80 -1.47
C TRP A 72 21.22 -18.24 -1.41
N ASP A 73 20.47 -19.15 -0.76
CA ASP A 73 20.82 -20.58 -0.73
C ASP A 73 19.58 -21.47 -0.85
N LYS A 74 18.99 -21.43 -2.04
CA LYS A 74 17.86 -22.29 -2.40
C LYS A 74 18.15 -23.78 -2.21
N PRO A 75 19.33 -24.33 -2.58
CA PRO A 75 19.66 -25.72 -2.33
C PRO A 75 19.63 -26.11 -0.84
N ALA A 76 20.27 -25.34 0.05
CA ALA A 76 20.25 -25.63 1.48
C ALA A 76 18.85 -25.49 2.07
N TRP A 77 18.08 -24.48 1.61
CA TRP A 77 16.68 -24.35 2.01
C TRP A 77 15.87 -25.59 1.61
N LEU A 78 15.99 -26.06 0.36
CA LEU A 78 15.31 -27.28 -0.08
C LEU A 78 15.75 -28.51 0.71
N ALA A 79 17.06 -28.67 0.96
CA ALA A 79 17.60 -29.77 1.75
C ALA A 79 17.01 -29.79 3.18
N SER A 80 16.90 -28.62 3.83
CA SER A 80 16.26 -28.49 5.14
C SER A 80 14.75 -28.78 5.15
N HIS A 81 14.12 -28.86 3.97
CA HIS A 81 12.70 -29.19 3.77
C HIS A 81 12.51 -30.53 3.03
N GLY A 82 13.45 -31.48 3.20
CA GLY A 82 13.33 -32.85 2.66
C GLY A 82 13.86 -33.03 1.24
N GLY A 83 14.53 -32.01 0.67
CA GLY A 83 15.28 -32.09 -0.58
C GLY A 83 14.44 -32.30 -1.84
N ARG A 84 13.10 -32.27 -1.73
CA ARG A 84 12.18 -32.52 -2.84
C ARG A 84 11.00 -31.57 -2.78
N TYR A 85 10.54 -31.14 -3.95
CA TYR A 85 9.27 -30.45 -4.04
C TYR A 85 8.12 -31.43 -3.77
N PRO A 86 7.04 -31.00 -3.10
CA PRO A 86 5.85 -31.82 -2.98
C PRO A 86 5.31 -32.14 -4.38
N VAL A 87 4.77 -33.33 -4.55
CA VAL A 87 4.06 -33.68 -5.79
C VAL A 87 2.83 -32.77 -5.92
N PRO A 88 2.48 -32.30 -7.14
CA PRO A 88 1.30 -31.47 -7.31
C PRO A 88 0.03 -32.18 -6.83
N GLU A 89 -0.61 -31.64 -5.80
CA GLU A 89 -1.80 -32.26 -5.18
C GLU A 89 -3.10 -31.87 -5.89
N LYS A 90 -3.14 -30.70 -6.53
CA LYS A 90 -4.38 -30.13 -7.09
C LYS A 90 -4.10 -29.28 -8.33
N ARG A 91 -5.04 -29.34 -9.28
CA ARG A 91 -5.14 -28.38 -10.39
C ARG A 91 -6.19 -27.32 -10.04
N ILE A 92 -5.83 -26.06 -10.21
CA ILE A 92 -6.73 -24.93 -10.02
C ILE A 92 -6.75 -24.05 -11.27
N PRO A 93 -7.87 -23.37 -11.59
CA PRO A 93 -7.98 -22.59 -12.82
C PRO A 93 -7.10 -21.34 -12.82
N LEU A 94 -6.91 -20.74 -11.65
CA LEU A 94 -6.12 -19.52 -11.48
C LEU A 94 -5.43 -19.52 -10.12
N LEU A 95 -4.10 -19.43 -10.15
CA LEU A 95 -3.25 -19.20 -8.99
C LEU A 95 -2.75 -17.76 -9.02
N VAL A 96 -2.91 -17.03 -7.92
CA VAL A 96 -2.30 -15.73 -7.69
C VAL A 96 -1.26 -15.89 -6.58
N VAL A 97 0.00 -15.58 -6.89
CA VAL A 97 1.08 -15.63 -5.90
C VAL A 97 1.37 -14.21 -5.43
N GLY A 98 1.19 -13.95 -4.14
CA GLY A 98 1.28 -12.64 -3.53
C GLY A 98 -0.11 -12.07 -3.22
N GLY A 99 -0.30 -11.70 -1.96
CA GLY A 99 -1.53 -11.19 -1.37
C GLY A 99 -1.54 -9.67 -1.16
N GLY A 100 -0.65 -8.93 -1.82
CA GLY A 100 -0.65 -7.47 -1.84
C GLY A 100 -1.72 -6.88 -2.76
N LEU A 101 -1.76 -5.55 -2.89
CA LEU A 101 -2.74 -4.83 -3.73
C LEU A 101 -2.87 -5.40 -5.15
N SER A 102 -1.75 -5.67 -5.83
CA SER A 102 -1.76 -6.23 -7.18
C SER A 102 -2.41 -7.63 -7.24
N GLY A 103 -2.07 -8.50 -6.29
CA GLY A 103 -2.64 -9.85 -6.22
C GLY A 103 -4.12 -9.85 -5.83
N LEU A 104 -4.49 -9.04 -4.83
CA LEU A 104 -5.89 -8.88 -4.43
C LEU A 104 -6.73 -8.27 -5.55
N LEU A 105 -6.22 -7.28 -6.28
CA LEU A 105 -6.91 -6.70 -7.43
C LEU A 105 -7.05 -7.72 -8.56
N THR A 106 -6.00 -8.48 -8.86
CA THR A 106 -6.05 -9.56 -9.86
C THR A 106 -7.11 -10.59 -9.50
N ALA A 107 -7.11 -11.06 -8.25
CA ALA A 107 -8.11 -11.99 -7.75
C ALA A 107 -9.52 -11.39 -7.81
N TYR A 108 -9.67 -10.09 -7.52
CA TYR A 108 -10.93 -9.38 -7.59
C TYR A 108 -11.49 -9.33 -9.02
N LEU A 109 -10.68 -8.89 -9.99
CA LEU A 109 -11.07 -8.77 -11.38
C LEU A 109 -11.35 -10.13 -12.02
N LEU A 110 -10.59 -11.16 -11.64
CA LEU A 110 -10.70 -12.51 -12.18
C LEU A 110 -11.49 -13.47 -11.28
N ARG A 111 -12.27 -12.96 -10.31
CA ARG A 111 -13.01 -13.75 -9.31
C ARG A 111 -13.90 -14.86 -9.90
N ARG A 112 -14.39 -14.68 -11.14
CA ARG A 112 -15.15 -15.69 -11.89
C ARG A 112 -14.40 -17.00 -12.10
N HIS A 113 -13.06 -16.98 -12.07
CA HIS A 113 -12.19 -18.15 -12.22
C HIS A 113 -11.87 -18.82 -10.88
N GLN A 114 -12.50 -18.40 -9.77
CA GLN A 114 -12.29 -18.93 -8.42
C GLN A 114 -10.79 -18.98 -8.05
N PRO A 115 -10.09 -17.82 -8.06
CA PRO A 115 -8.65 -17.77 -7.82
C PRO A 115 -8.29 -18.28 -6.42
N VAL A 116 -7.16 -18.98 -6.31
CA VAL A 116 -6.47 -19.20 -5.04
C VAL A 116 -5.36 -18.17 -4.92
N VAL A 117 -5.33 -17.43 -3.80
CA VAL A 117 -4.26 -16.48 -3.50
C VAL A 117 -3.33 -17.09 -2.47
N LEU A 118 -2.04 -17.22 -2.79
CA LEU A 118 -1.01 -17.64 -1.85
C LEU A 118 -0.25 -16.42 -1.35
N GLU A 119 -0.27 -16.20 -0.04
CA GLU A 119 0.47 -15.15 0.65
C GLU A 119 1.50 -15.79 1.58
N GLN A 120 2.72 -15.25 1.59
CA GLN A 120 3.80 -15.74 2.44
C GLN A 120 3.68 -15.24 3.89
N ALA A 121 3.08 -14.06 4.06
CA ALA A 121 2.86 -13.42 5.35
C ALA A 121 1.59 -13.96 6.03
N PRO A 122 1.46 -13.79 7.35
CA PRO A 122 0.23 -14.15 8.07
C PRO A 122 -1.01 -13.37 7.63
N ARG A 123 -0.81 -12.21 6.99
CA ARG A 123 -1.87 -11.28 6.56
C ARG A 123 -1.66 -10.83 5.11
N PHE A 124 -2.77 -10.53 4.44
CA PHE A 124 -2.78 -9.88 3.14
C PHE A 124 -2.29 -8.42 3.23
N GLY A 125 -2.12 -7.76 2.07
CA GLY A 125 -1.77 -6.34 1.96
C GLY A 125 -0.37 -6.08 1.42
N GLY A 126 0.61 -6.96 1.70
CA GLY A 126 2.00 -6.77 1.28
C GLY A 126 2.56 -5.42 1.78
N ASN A 127 3.07 -4.59 0.87
CA ASN A 127 3.53 -3.23 1.20
C ASN A 127 2.40 -2.27 1.59
N ALA A 128 1.13 -2.63 1.36
CA ALA A 128 -0.04 -1.87 1.79
C ALA A 128 -0.67 -2.54 3.02
N ARG A 129 0.13 -2.79 4.05
CA ARG A 129 -0.36 -3.26 5.36
C ARG A 129 -0.56 -2.09 6.31
N GLY A 130 -1.49 -2.29 7.23
CA GLY A 130 -1.80 -1.34 8.28
C GLY A 130 -2.06 -2.05 9.60
N GLU A 131 -2.18 -1.22 10.62
CA GLU A 131 -2.43 -1.63 11.99
C GLU A 131 -3.47 -0.68 12.59
N SER A 132 -4.05 -1.05 13.71
CA SER A 132 -5.01 -0.22 14.43
C SER A 132 -4.66 -0.14 15.90
N TRP A 133 -4.57 1.09 16.39
CA TRP A 133 -4.39 1.35 17.81
C TRP A 133 -5.46 2.32 18.30
N ARG A 134 -6.20 1.91 19.34
CA ARG A 134 -7.31 2.67 19.93
C ARG A 134 -8.34 3.15 18.89
N GLY A 135 -8.65 2.28 17.92
CA GLY A 135 -9.60 2.55 16.85
C GLY A 135 -9.07 3.47 15.74
N MET A 136 -7.78 3.82 15.76
CA MET A 136 -7.13 4.58 14.69
C MET A 136 -6.33 3.63 13.81
N ASP A 137 -6.78 3.45 12.58
CA ASP A 137 -6.03 2.69 11.57
C ASP A 137 -4.87 3.55 11.03
N TYR A 138 -3.65 3.02 11.05
CA TYR A 138 -2.44 3.65 10.53
C TYR A 138 -1.69 2.70 9.57
N ALA A 139 -0.96 3.28 8.63
CA ALA A 139 -0.16 2.52 7.67
C ALA A 139 1.17 2.11 8.32
N ILE A 140 1.63 0.89 8.03
CA ILE A 140 3.00 0.44 8.33
C ILE A 140 3.84 0.28 7.04
N GLY A 141 3.31 0.78 5.92
CA GLY A 141 3.93 0.75 4.60
C GLY A 141 3.38 1.87 3.71
N ALA A 142 2.98 1.54 2.49
CA ALA A 142 2.48 2.50 1.52
C ALA A 142 1.22 3.24 2.03
N ALA A 143 1.27 4.58 2.03
CA ALA A 143 0.25 5.40 2.66
C ALA A 143 -0.52 6.32 1.71
N TYR A 144 0.07 6.66 0.57
CA TYR A 144 -0.45 7.68 -0.33
C TYR A 144 -0.67 7.11 -1.74
N PHE A 145 -1.55 7.77 -2.49
CA PHE A 145 -1.80 7.50 -3.90
C PHE A 145 -2.26 8.79 -4.60
N THR A 146 -2.10 8.84 -5.92
CA THR A 146 -2.58 9.96 -6.73
C THR A 146 -4.09 9.86 -6.95
N ALA A 147 -4.76 11.00 -7.06
CA ALA A 147 -6.16 11.03 -7.44
C ALA A 147 -6.36 10.38 -8.82
N PRO A 148 -7.36 9.51 -8.99
CA PRO A 148 -7.61 8.91 -10.29
C PRO A 148 -8.17 9.97 -11.26
N GLU A 149 -7.81 9.87 -12.52
CA GLU A 149 -8.43 10.68 -13.57
C GLU A 149 -9.95 10.43 -13.62
N ALA A 150 -10.73 11.49 -13.76
CA ALA A 150 -12.18 11.41 -13.82
C ALA A 150 -12.62 10.53 -14.99
N GLY A 151 -13.55 9.60 -14.75
CA GLY A 151 -14.04 8.65 -15.76
C GLY A 151 -13.09 7.49 -16.07
N SER A 152 -11.90 7.42 -15.47
CA SER A 152 -10.99 6.29 -15.65
C SER A 152 -11.53 5.00 -15.03
N PRO A 153 -11.08 3.82 -15.49
CA PRO A 153 -11.39 2.54 -14.84
C PRO A 153 -11.00 2.51 -13.36
N LEU A 154 -9.94 3.23 -12.98
CA LEU A 154 -9.50 3.33 -11.58
C LEU A 154 -10.49 4.15 -10.74
N ALA A 155 -11.00 5.28 -11.28
CA ALA A 155 -12.04 6.06 -10.60
C ALA A 155 -13.31 5.23 -10.38
N ALA A 156 -13.74 4.47 -11.40
CA ALA A 156 -14.89 3.57 -11.28
C ALA A 156 -14.66 2.48 -10.23
N LEU A 157 -13.47 1.87 -10.20
CA LEU A 157 -13.09 0.88 -9.20
C LEU A 157 -13.11 1.47 -7.78
N TYR A 158 -12.56 2.67 -7.58
CA TYR A 158 -12.56 3.31 -6.27
C TYR A 158 -13.97 3.64 -5.78
N ALA A 159 -14.86 4.09 -6.67
CA ALA A 159 -16.27 4.28 -6.34
C ALA A 159 -16.96 2.94 -5.99
N GLU A 160 -16.71 1.88 -6.74
CA GLU A 160 -17.25 0.54 -6.47
C GLU A 160 -16.79 0.00 -5.10
N LEU A 161 -15.52 0.23 -4.75
CA LEU A 161 -14.93 -0.16 -3.47
C LEU A 161 -15.29 0.78 -2.31
N GLY A 162 -15.87 1.95 -2.59
CA GLY A 162 -16.19 2.99 -1.60
C GLY A 162 -14.95 3.69 -1.03
N VAL A 163 -13.83 3.67 -1.76
CA VAL A 163 -12.57 4.32 -1.38
C VAL A 163 -12.71 5.85 -1.49
N ASP A 164 -13.51 6.31 -2.45
CA ASP A 164 -13.88 7.71 -2.69
C ASP A 164 -14.55 8.42 -1.51
N ARG A 165 -15.10 7.63 -0.59
CA ARG A 165 -15.80 8.14 0.60
C ARG A 165 -14.91 8.23 1.84
N ILE A 166 -13.69 7.70 1.77
CA ILE A 166 -12.81 7.57 2.94
C ILE A 166 -11.44 8.22 2.76
N TRP A 167 -11.10 8.71 1.56
CA TRP A 167 -9.86 9.44 1.36
C TRP A 167 -9.94 10.89 1.87
N ARG A 168 -8.77 11.46 2.08
CA ARG A 168 -8.54 12.89 2.26
C ARG A 168 -7.46 13.34 1.29
N ARG A 169 -7.59 14.57 0.83
CA ARG A 169 -6.58 15.23 0.00
C ARG A 169 -5.50 15.83 0.90
N LYS A 170 -4.23 15.65 0.53
CA LYS A 170 -3.11 16.38 1.13
C LYS A 170 -3.36 17.89 0.95
N SER A 171 -3.14 18.68 1.99
CA SER A 171 -3.21 20.13 1.89
C SER A 171 -2.14 20.65 0.92
N GLU A 172 -2.39 21.81 0.32
CA GLU A 172 -1.40 22.48 -0.51
C GLU A 172 -0.14 22.85 0.27
N GLY A 173 0.96 23.06 -0.45
CA GLY A 173 2.27 23.39 0.11
C GLY A 173 3.26 22.23 0.13
N HIS A 174 4.53 22.59 0.32
CA HIS A 174 5.65 21.66 0.41
C HIS A 174 6.49 22.06 1.63
N PRO A 175 5.99 21.74 2.84
CA PRO A 175 6.62 22.22 4.05
C PRO A 175 7.96 21.55 4.29
N VAL A 176 8.93 22.33 4.78
CA VAL A 176 10.22 21.81 5.24
C VAL A 176 10.55 22.37 6.62
N ALA A 177 11.22 21.55 7.44
CA ALA A 177 11.84 22.00 8.67
C ALA A 177 13.28 22.41 8.38
N LEU A 178 13.63 23.67 8.67
CA LEU A 178 14.98 24.21 8.50
C LEU A 178 15.31 25.09 9.71
N ASP A 179 16.42 24.79 10.39
CA ASP A 179 16.91 25.53 11.55
C ASP A 179 15.86 25.72 12.66
N GLY A 180 15.10 24.65 12.94
CA GLY A 180 14.04 24.66 13.95
C GLY A 180 12.77 25.43 13.54
N ARG A 181 12.71 25.96 12.31
CA ARG A 181 11.54 26.66 11.76
C ARG A 181 10.83 25.79 10.72
N LEU A 182 9.50 25.80 10.78
CA LEU A 182 8.66 25.27 9.70
C LEU A 182 8.49 26.35 8.62
N VAL A 183 8.86 26.00 7.38
CA VAL A 183 8.60 26.81 6.18
C VAL A 183 7.54 26.10 5.38
N GLU A 184 6.37 26.70 5.20
CA GLU A 184 5.17 26.04 4.66
C GLU A 184 5.27 25.75 3.15
N ASP A 185 5.88 26.65 2.38
CA ASP A 185 6.08 26.46 0.94
C ASP A 185 7.54 26.65 0.53
N PHE A 186 8.28 25.54 0.54
CA PHE A 186 9.67 25.48 0.15
C PHE A 186 9.94 26.07 -1.25
N TRP A 187 9.02 25.87 -2.20
CA TRP A 187 9.23 26.22 -3.60
C TRP A 187 9.07 27.71 -3.89
N GLN A 188 8.54 28.48 -2.94
CA GLN A 188 8.58 29.95 -3.01
C GLN A 188 9.98 30.51 -2.73
N GLY A 189 10.93 29.68 -2.29
CA GLY A 189 12.28 30.09 -1.94
C GLY A 189 12.35 30.86 -0.61
N GLU A 190 11.43 30.62 0.31
CA GLU A 190 11.41 31.26 1.64
C GLU A 190 12.60 30.88 2.54
N THR A 191 13.36 29.87 2.12
CA THR A 191 14.61 29.46 2.75
C THR A 191 15.83 30.26 2.28
N VAL A 192 15.68 31.19 1.31
CA VAL A 192 16.81 31.93 0.70
C VAL A 192 16.51 33.42 0.47
N PRO A 193 17.56 34.26 0.27
CA PRO A 193 17.39 35.65 -0.14
C PRO A 193 16.61 35.80 -1.45
N ALA A 194 15.92 36.94 -1.62
CA ALA A 194 15.04 37.21 -2.76
C ALA A 194 15.68 36.94 -4.13
N ALA A 195 16.96 37.30 -4.29
CA ALA A 195 17.72 37.12 -5.54
C ALA A 195 17.85 35.65 -5.98
N GLN A 196 17.68 34.68 -5.07
CA GLN A 196 17.87 33.25 -5.34
C GLN A 196 16.55 32.48 -5.49
N ARG A 197 15.42 33.10 -5.09
CA ARG A 197 14.08 32.46 -5.11
C ARG A 197 13.64 32.01 -6.49
N GLN A 198 14.11 32.69 -7.54
CA GLN A 198 13.75 32.37 -8.91
C GLN A 198 14.12 30.94 -9.30
N GLN A 199 15.20 30.37 -8.75
CA GLN A 199 15.59 29.01 -9.08
C GLN A 199 14.58 27.98 -8.55
N PHE A 200 14.07 28.18 -7.33
CA PHE A 200 13.06 27.32 -6.71
C PHE A 200 11.77 27.32 -7.52
N ARG A 201 11.28 28.51 -7.86
CA ARG A 201 10.09 28.68 -8.71
C ARG A 201 10.27 28.07 -10.09
N THR A 202 11.45 28.22 -10.70
CA THR A 202 11.76 27.61 -12.01
C THR A 202 11.63 26.08 -11.96
N ILE A 203 12.13 25.45 -10.90
CA ILE A 203 12.07 23.99 -10.75
C ILE A 203 10.64 23.54 -10.43
N ALA A 204 9.95 24.23 -9.54
CA ALA A 204 8.56 23.95 -9.22
C ALA A 204 7.64 24.09 -10.45
N ASP A 205 7.81 25.14 -11.24
CA ASP A 205 7.08 25.34 -12.48
C ASP A 205 7.38 24.23 -13.50
N TYR A 206 8.62 23.77 -13.58
CA TYR A 206 8.99 22.63 -14.42
C TYR A 206 8.21 21.36 -14.04
N PHE A 207 8.19 20.99 -12.76
CA PHE A 207 7.49 19.78 -12.31
C PHE A 207 5.97 19.92 -12.38
N ARG A 208 5.42 21.10 -12.09
CA ARG A 208 3.98 21.38 -12.24
C ARG A 208 3.55 21.17 -13.69
N ARG A 209 4.28 21.75 -14.64
CA ARG A 209 4.01 21.59 -16.08
C ARG A 209 4.19 20.14 -16.53
N LEU A 210 5.21 19.44 -16.02
CA LEU A 210 5.41 18.02 -16.33
C LEU A 210 4.23 17.15 -15.85
N ASN A 211 3.73 17.41 -14.64
CA ASN A 211 2.56 16.73 -14.09
C ASN A 211 1.28 17.01 -14.89
N GLN A 212 1.14 18.23 -15.39
CA GLN A 212 -0.04 18.66 -16.17
C GLN A 212 0.08 18.36 -17.67
N GLY A 213 1.23 17.91 -18.17
CA GLY A 213 1.44 17.69 -19.60
C GLY A 213 1.65 18.97 -20.43
N GLU A 214 2.04 20.08 -19.80
CA GLU A 214 1.99 21.42 -20.39
C GLU A 214 3.24 21.85 -21.16
N GLY A 215 3.00 22.50 -22.31
CA GLY A 215 4.07 23.06 -23.16
C GLY A 215 5.08 22.00 -23.63
N GLY A 216 4.56 20.82 -23.99
CA GLY A 216 5.33 19.69 -24.50
C GLY A 216 6.07 18.88 -23.43
N LEU A 217 5.93 19.23 -22.15
CA LEU A 217 6.48 18.47 -21.03
C LEU A 217 5.44 17.45 -20.56
N ALA A 218 5.56 16.21 -21.02
CA ALA A 218 4.72 15.12 -20.54
C ALA A 218 5.57 13.88 -20.29
N TYR A 219 5.45 13.31 -19.09
CA TYR A 219 6.04 12.01 -18.81
C TYR A 219 5.18 10.92 -19.48
N PRO A 220 5.76 9.96 -20.22
CA PRO A 220 4.98 8.92 -20.86
C PRO A 220 4.23 8.03 -19.87
N GLN A 221 3.01 7.63 -20.22
CA GLN A 221 2.28 6.59 -19.50
C GLN A 221 3.11 5.31 -19.41
N ILE A 222 3.03 4.62 -18.26
CA ILE A 222 3.72 3.36 -18.01
C ILE A 222 2.67 2.25 -17.82
N PRO A 223 2.72 1.15 -18.60
CA PRO A 223 3.71 0.86 -19.64
C PRO A 223 3.57 1.76 -20.87
N ALA A 224 4.70 2.09 -21.51
CA ALA A 224 4.72 2.92 -22.71
C ALA A 224 3.91 2.26 -23.84
N ALA A 225 2.95 3.00 -24.40
CA ALA A 225 2.06 2.52 -25.44
C ALA A 225 2.70 2.50 -26.84
N THR A 226 3.77 3.26 -27.04
CA THR A 226 4.46 3.38 -28.34
C THR A 226 5.98 3.23 -28.21
N THR A 227 6.64 2.83 -29.30
CA THR A 227 8.10 2.78 -29.39
C THR A 227 8.74 4.14 -29.11
N ARG A 228 8.11 5.24 -29.55
CA ARG A 228 8.59 6.61 -29.28
C ARG A 228 8.56 6.93 -27.78
N GLN A 229 7.47 6.60 -27.10
CA GLN A 229 7.35 6.78 -25.65
C GLN A 229 8.38 5.91 -24.91
N ARG A 230 8.54 4.65 -25.32
CA ARG A 230 9.57 3.76 -24.76
C ARG A 230 10.98 4.32 -24.94
N ALA A 231 11.31 4.81 -26.13
CA ALA A 231 12.60 5.42 -26.42
C ALA A 231 12.85 6.66 -25.57
N HIS A 232 11.82 7.48 -25.33
CA HIS A 232 11.91 8.63 -24.43
C HIS A 232 12.20 8.22 -22.98
N VAL A 233 11.47 7.24 -22.43
CA VAL A 233 11.72 6.70 -21.08
C VAL A 233 13.15 6.14 -20.99
N ASN A 234 13.58 5.36 -21.98
CA ASN A 234 14.94 4.80 -22.01
C ASN A 234 16.03 5.88 -22.10
N ALA A 235 15.75 7.02 -22.75
CA ALA A 235 16.69 8.14 -22.80
C ALA A 235 16.82 8.83 -21.43
N LEU A 236 15.69 9.00 -20.72
CA LEU A 236 15.69 9.53 -19.36
C LEU A 236 16.40 8.58 -18.38
N ASP A 237 16.23 7.27 -18.54
CA ASP A 237 16.83 6.27 -17.66
C ASP A 237 18.36 6.16 -17.78
N ARG A 238 18.95 6.76 -18.82
CA ARG A 238 20.41 6.84 -19.03
C ARG A 238 21.09 8.01 -18.33
N VAL A 239 20.32 8.91 -17.73
CA VAL A 239 20.83 10.05 -16.97
C VAL A 239 20.31 9.98 -15.54
N SER A 240 21.13 10.37 -14.57
CA SER A 240 20.66 10.45 -13.19
C SER A 240 19.65 11.59 -13.03
N PHE A 241 18.77 11.45 -12.04
CA PHE A 241 17.77 12.45 -11.71
C PHE A 241 18.42 13.80 -11.40
N ARG A 242 19.53 13.78 -10.67
CA ARG A 242 20.36 14.98 -10.44
C ARG A 242 20.80 15.68 -11.71
N ARG A 243 21.44 14.96 -12.64
CA ARG A 243 21.92 15.55 -13.90
C ARG A 243 20.77 16.12 -14.72
N HIS A 244 19.62 15.45 -14.70
CA HIS A 244 18.42 15.95 -15.38
C HIS A 244 17.93 17.27 -14.76
N VAL A 245 17.78 17.36 -13.44
CA VAL A 245 17.35 18.60 -12.77
C VAL A 245 18.34 19.74 -13.00
N GLU A 246 19.65 19.46 -12.95
CA GLU A 246 20.69 20.45 -13.28
C GLU A 246 20.58 20.94 -14.73
N SER A 247 20.17 20.08 -15.68
CA SER A 247 19.95 20.48 -17.07
C SER A 247 18.81 21.49 -17.25
N VAL A 248 17.76 21.42 -16.40
CA VAL A 248 16.64 22.38 -16.40
C VAL A 248 17.14 23.79 -16.08
N LEU A 249 18.26 23.91 -15.36
CA LEU A 249 18.84 25.19 -14.94
C LEU A 249 19.74 25.86 -15.99
N ARG A 250 19.92 25.24 -17.17
CA ARG A 250 20.67 25.78 -18.32
C ARG A 250 22.09 26.26 -17.96
N GLY A 251 22.83 25.43 -17.23
CA GLY A 251 24.23 25.70 -16.85
C GLY A 251 24.40 26.48 -15.55
N ARG A 252 23.32 26.89 -14.87
CA ARG A 252 23.42 27.44 -13.51
C ARG A 252 23.59 26.32 -12.49
N ARG A 253 24.44 26.55 -11.49
CA ARG A 253 24.64 25.62 -10.37
C ARG A 253 23.34 25.45 -9.58
N LEU A 254 23.02 24.20 -9.22
CA LEU A 254 21.88 23.88 -8.36
C LEU A 254 22.11 24.41 -6.94
N HIS A 255 21.13 25.11 -6.38
CA HIS A 255 21.20 25.66 -5.04
C HIS A 255 21.24 24.53 -4.00
N PRO A 256 22.09 24.62 -2.95
CA PRO A 256 22.24 23.56 -1.94
C PRO A 256 20.93 23.11 -1.29
N HIS A 257 20.04 24.04 -0.91
CA HIS A 257 18.75 23.66 -0.30
C HIS A 257 17.90 22.79 -1.23
N ILE A 258 17.90 23.08 -2.53
CA ILE A 258 17.16 22.30 -3.52
C ILE A 258 17.79 20.92 -3.67
N ALA A 259 19.12 20.87 -3.75
CA ALA A 259 19.86 19.60 -3.81
C ALA A 259 19.58 18.73 -2.59
N THR A 260 19.60 19.30 -1.38
CA THR A 260 19.27 18.61 -0.12
C THR A 260 17.83 18.12 -0.09
N ALA A 261 16.87 18.94 -0.55
CA ALA A 261 15.47 18.53 -0.62
C ALA A 261 15.28 17.31 -1.54
N PHE A 262 15.92 17.31 -2.72
CA PHE A 262 15.90 16.15 -3.61
C PHE A 262 16.64 14.94 -3.03
N GLU A 263 17.76 15.14 -2.34
CA GLU A 263 18.50 14.06 -1.68
C GLU A 263 17.63 13.35 -0.64
N HIS A 264 17.00 14.10 0.26
CA HIS A 264 16.10 13.56 1.28
C HIS A 264 14.88 12.89 0.66
N TYR A 265 14.33 13.48 -0.40
CA TYR A 265 13.23 12.86 -1.14
C TYR A 265 13.64 11.52 -1.73
N CYS A 266 14.84 11.44 -2.30
CA CYS A 266 15.33 10.21 -2.93
C CYS A 266 15.61 9.10 -1.92
N TRP A 267 16.19 9.43 -0.77
CA TRP A 267 16.36 8.47 0.32
C TRP A 267 15.02 7.94 0.82
N SER A 268 14.04 8.82 1.01
CA SER A 268 12.72 8.45 1.50
C SER A 268 11.93 7.60 0.50
N SER A 269 11.94 7.97 -0.78
CA SER A 269 11.06 7.37 -1.80
C SER A 269 11.68 6.17 -2.52
N PHE A 270 13.01 6.15 -2.67
CA PHE A 270 13.72 5.14 -3.46
C PHE A 270 14.79 4.39 -2.67
N GLY A 271 15.17 4.86 -1.47
CA GLY A 271 16.28 4.26 -0.71
C GLY A 271 17.64 4.42 -1.41
N ALA A 272 17.80 5.45 -2.26
CA ALA A 272 19.03 5.72 -3.02
C ALA A 272 19.29 7.23 -3.12
N SER A 273 20.54 7.63 -3.42
CA SER A 273 20.91 9.04 -3.53
C SER A 273 20.32 9.72 -4.76
N PHE A 274 20.24 11.05 -4.73
CA PHE A 274 19.78 11.87 -5.86
C PHE A 274 20.60 11.63 -7.14
N SER A 275 21.88 11.26 -7.00
CA SER A 275 22.77 10.90 -8.10
C SER A 275 22.62 9.46 -8.60
N GLU A 276 22.06 8.55 -7.81
CA GLU A 276 21.87 7.13 -8.17
C GLU A 276 20.52 6.86 -8.81
N VAL A 277 19.48 7.62 -8.43
CA VAL A 277 18.14 7.48 -9.03
C VAL A 277 18.18 7.91 -10.49
N GLY A 278 17.69 7.07 -11.40
CA GLY A 278 17.54 7.41 -12.83
C GLY A 278 16.48 8.50 -13.04
N ALA A 279 16.67 9.38 -14.03
CA ALA A 279 15.74 10.48 -14.25
C ALA A 279 14.34 9.99 -14.66
N ALA A 280 14.23 8.85 -15.32
CA ALA A 280 12.93 8.23 -15.60
C ALA A 280 12.13 8.00 -14.29
N ALA A 281 12.73 7.34 -13.31
CA ALA A 281 12.10 7.08 -12.02
C ALA A 281 11.84 8.37 -11.22
N GLY A 282 12.84 9.25 -11.13
CA GLY A 282 12.75 10.49 -10.37
C GLY A 282 11.67 11.44 -10.92
N LEU A 283 11.58 11.60 -12.24
CA LEU A 283 10.57 12.46 -12.87
C LEU A 283 9.16 11.91 -12.73
N ASN A 284 8.98 10.60 -12.97
CA ASN A 284 7.67 9.94 -12.83
C ASN A 284 7.10 10.14 -11.42
N PHE A 285 7.93 9.94 -10.40
CA PHE A 285 7.46 9.98 -9.02
C PHE A 285 7.34 11.42 -8.49
N PHE A 286 8.37 12.25 -8.68
CA PHE A 286 8.39 13.59 -8.08
C PHE A 286 7.40 14.57 -8.73
N ALA A 287 7.08 14.40 -10.02
CA ALA A 287 6.05 15.22 -10.66
C ALA A 287 4.69 15.09 -9.96
N ALA A 288 4.36 13.91 -9.42
CA ALA A 288 3.13 13.66 -8.70
C ALA A 288 3.00 14.48 -7.40
N GLU A 289 4.11 14.98 -6.82
CA GLU A 289 4.09 15.89 -5.66
C GLU A 289 3.45 17.26 -5.97
N PHE A 290 3.34 17.60 -7.27
CA PHE A 290 2.65 18.80 -7.75
C PHE A 290 1.22 18.52 -8.21
N GLY A 291 0.76 17.28 -8.03
CA GLY A 291 -0.60 16.86 -8.29
C GLY A 291 -1.37 16.59 -7.00
N ASP A 292 -2.47 15.88 -7.20
CA ASP A 292 -3.42 15.57 -6.15
C ASP A 292 -3.04 14.29 -5.42
N ILE A 293 -2.50 14.41 -4.21
CA ILE A 293 -2.16 13.28 -3.35
C ILE A 293 -3.31 13.01 -2.38
N LEU A 294 -3.71 11.74 -2.31
CA LEU A 294 -4.77 11.23 -1.46
C LEU A 294 -4.21 10.26 -0.42
N VAL A 295 -4.88 10.22 0.75
CA VAL A 295 -4.59 9.30 1.86
C VAL A 295 -5.89 8.78 2.46
N THR A 296 -5.91 7.54 2.90
CA THR A 296 -7.03 6.94 3.64
C THR A 296 -6.61 6.60 5.08
N PRO A 297 -7.53 6.43 6.05
CA PRO A 297 -7.20 5.77 7.32
C PRO A 297 -6.50 4.43 7.05
N GLY A 298 -5.41 4.13 7.75
CA GLY A 298 -4.59 2.95 7.45
C GLY A 298 -3.72 3.06 6.17
N GLY A 299 -3.70 4.21 5.49
CA GLY A 299 -3.02 4.38 4.20
C GLY A 299 -3.58 3.44 3.14
N ASN A 300 -2.73 2.94 2.25
CA ASN A 300 -3.17 2.08 1.14
C ASN A 300 -3.72 0.72 1.63
N ALA A 301 -3.52 0.37 2.90
CA ALA A 301 -4.12 -0.82 3.51
C ALA A 301 -5.64 -0.79 3.51
N ALA A 302 -6.26 0.39 3.57
CA ALA A 302 -7.71 0.48 3.44
C ALA A 302 -8.20 0.03 2.06
N ILE A 303 -7.47 0.33 0.98
CA ILE A 303 -7.81 -0.12 -0.37
C ILE A 303 -7.70 -1.65 -0.45
N ALA A 304 -6.62 -2.20 0.10
CA ALA A 304 -6.42 -3.65 0.18
C ALA A 304 -7.53 -4.32 1.00
N GLU A 305 -7.94 -3.73 2.12
CA GLU A 305 -9.02 -4.23 2.98
C GLU A 305 -10.34 -4.26 2.21
N ARG A 306 -10.69 -3.21 1.46
CA ARG A 306 -11.91 -3.19 0.63
C ARG A 306 -11.92 -4.33 -0.40
N LEU A 307 -10.79 -4.57 -1.07
CA LEU A 307 -10.65 -5.69 -2.00
C LEU A 307 -10.82 -7.04 -1.29
N HIS A 308 -10.14 -7.23 -0.17
CA HIS A 308 -10.19 -8.44 0.65
C HIS A 308 -11.61 -8.75 1.14
N GLU A 309 -12.32 -7.77 1.69
CA GLU A 309 -13.71 -7.94 2.14
C GLU A 309 -14.67 -8.32 0.99
N ARG A 310 -14.50 -7.69 -0.18
CA ARG A 310 -15.33 -7.95 -1.36
C ARG A 310 -15.10 -9.37 -1.89
N LEU A 311 -13.85 -9.82 -1.93
CA LEU A 311 -13.49 -11.20 -2.26
C LEU A 311 -14.08 -12.21 -1.26
N GLY A 312 -13.94 -11.96 0.05
CA GLY A 312 -14.48 -12.83 1.09
C GLY A 312 -16.01 -12.99 1.02
N ARG A 313 -16.73 -11.91 0.69
CA ARG A 313 -18.19 -11.96 0.43
C ARG A 313 -18.54 -12.78 -0.81
N HIS A 314 -17.75 -12.67 -1.88
CA HIS A 314 -17.97 -13.44 -3.10
C HIS A 314 -17.77 -14.94 -2.87
N CYS A 315 -16.69 -15.32 -2.17
CA CYS A 315 -16.45 -16.70 -1.76
C CYS A 315 -17.62 -17.22 -0.92
N ARG A 316 -18.05 -16.49 0.13
CA ARG A 316 -19.21 -16.92 0.95
C ARG A 316 -20.49 -17.12 0.14
N LYS A 317 -20.77 -16.27 -0.85
CA LYS A 317 -21.94 -16.45 -1.75
C LYS A 317 -21.81 -17.66 -2.67
N ALA A 318 -20.62 -17.91 -3.20
CA ALA A 318 -20.35 -19.12 -3.99
C ALA A 318 -20.42 -20.41 -3.14
N ILE A 319 -20.12 -20.31 -1.85
CA ILE A 319 -20.19 -21.37 -0.84
C ILE A 319 -21.66 -21.71 -0.45
N CYS A 320 -22.64 -20.86 -0.78
CA CYS A 320 -24.07 -21.10 -0.51
C CYS A 320 -24.82 -21.95 -1.57
N GLY A 321 -24.13 -22.53 -2.56
CA GLY A 321 -24.56 -23.78 -3.22
C GLY A 321 -24.24 -24.98 -2.30
N PRO A 322 -24.67 -26.23 -2.58
CA PRO A 322 -24.50 -27.33 -1.63
C PRO A 322 -23.01 -27.55 -1.28
N ALA A 323 -22.66 -27.03 -0.10
CA ALA A 323 -21.43 -27.09 0.71
C ALA A 323 -20.06 -27.19 0.00
N PRO A 324 -19.17 -26.23 0.27
CA PRO A 324 -17.73 -26.46 0.18
C PRO A 324 -17.01 -26.36 1.53
N TRP A 325 -16.08 -27.29 1.66
CA TRP A 325 -15.29 -27.62 2.83
C TRP A 325 -14.09 -26.68 2.91
N TRP A 326 -14.22 -25.62 3.71
CA TRP A 326 -13.07 -24.88 4.21
C TRP A 326 -12.90 -25.25 5.68
N ARG A 327 -12.01 -26.19 5.98
CA ARG A 327 -11.32 -26.19 7.27
C ARG A 327 -9.94 -25.63 7.01
N MET A 328 -9.71 -24.41 7.50
CA MET A 328 -8.39 -23.84 7.69
C MET A 328 -7.53 -24.84 8.46
N CYS A 329 -6.42 -25.27 7.89
CA CYS A 329 -5.27 -25.71 8.67
C CYS A 329 -4.70 -24.48 9.38
N ALA A 330 -5.25 -24.16 10.56
CA ALA A 330 -4.46 -23.49 11.58
C ALA A 330 -3.37 -24.46 12.06
N PRO A 331 -2.19 -23.99 12.50
CA PRO A 331 -1.24 -24.86 13.19
C PRO A 331 -1.94 -25.36 14.45
N CYS A 332 -2.15 -26.68 14.54
CA CYS A 332 -2.56 -27.31 15.79
C CYS A 332 -1.42 -27.07 16.80
N PRO A 333 -1.67 -26.52 18.00
CA PRO A 333 -0.68 -26.54 19.06
C PRO A 333 -0.34 -28.00 19.32
N THR A 334 0.95 -28.29 19.39
CA THR A 334 1.48 -29.60 19.75
C THR A 334 0.97 -30.01 21.14
N ASP A 335 -0.13 -30.76 21.18
CA ASP A 335 -0.52 -31.57 22.32
C ASP A 335 -0.74 -33.01 21.85
N SER A 336 0.27 -33.83 22.16
CA SER A 336 0.40 -35.24 21.86
C SER A 336 -0.56 -36.07 22.72
N LYS A 337 -1.86 -36.07 22.43
CA LYS A 337 -2.81 -36.96 23.17
C LYS A 337 -4.19 -37.18 22.53
N TRP A 338 -4.32 -37.41 21.22
CA TRP A 338 -5.60 -37.86 20.63
C TRP A 338 -5.46 -38.88 19.47
N LEU A 339 -4.48 -39.78 19.56
CA LEU A 339 -4.44 -41.00 18.75
C LEU A 339 -5.15 -42.12 19.51
N THR A 340 -6.46 -42.25 19.32
CA THR A 340 -7.19 -43.54 19.35
C THR A 340 -8.69 -43.31 19.09
N ARG A 341 -9.23 -44.11 18.17
CA ARG A 341 -10.66 -44.30 17.78
C ARG A 341 -11.17 -43.48 16.59
N MET A 342 -11.00 -44.04 15.39
CA MET A 342 -12.07 -44.17 14.38
C MET A 342 -11.84 -45.42 13.50
N PRO A 343 -12.88 -46.18 13.11
CA PRO A 343 -12.76 -47.46 12.38
C PRO A 343 -12.59 -47.30 10.85
N PRO A 344 -12.03 -48.30 10.14
CA PRO A 344 -11.57 -48.18 8.76
C PRO A 344 -12.55 -48.78 7.73
N GLU A 345 -13.67 -48.11 7.39
CA GLU A 345 -14.59 -48.62 6.35
C GLU A 345 -15.17 -47.58 5.37
N ALA A 346 -14.53 -46.41 5.19
CA ALA A 346 -15.04 -45.39 4.27
C ALA A 346 -14.04 -44.98 3.17
N CYS A 347 -13.38 -45.94 2.51
CA CYS A 347 -12.34 -45.63 1.50
C CYS A 347 -12.40 -46.45 0.19
N ALA A 348 -13.56 -46.96 -0.21
CA ALA A 348 -13.68 -47.72 -1.47
C ALA A 348 -14.99 -47.49 -2.22
N ALA A 349 -15.21 -46.29 -2.74
CA ALA A 349 -16.19 -46.06 -3.83
C ALA A 349 -15.97 -44.67 -4.45
N CYS A 350 -15.02 -44.56 -5.39
CA CYS A 350 -15.01 -43.57 -6.49
C CYS A 350 -13.68 -43.68 -7.26
N MET A 351 -13.53 -44.70 -8.11
CA MET A 351 -12.56 -44.69 -9.21
C MET A 351 -13.30 -44.99 -10.51
N PRO A 352 -13.21 -44.14 -11.55
CA PRO A 352 -13.38 -44.58 -12.92
C PRO A 352 -12.04 -45.11 -13.48
N ALA A 353 -12.13 -46.20 -14.23
CA ALA A 353 -11.01 -46.90 -14.87
C ALA A 353 -10.19 -46.02 -15.85
N PRO A 354 -8.90 -46.34 -16.08
CA PRO A 354 -8.04 -45.55 -16.95
C PRO A 354 -8.35 -45.80 -18.42
N SER A 355 -8.66 -44.74 -19.18
CA SER A 355 -8.62 -44.77 -20.64
C SER A 355 -7.18 -44.57 -21.12
N SER A 356 -6.71 -45.53 -21.90
CA SER A 356 -5.37 -45.57 -22.47
C SER A 356 -5.19 -44.48 -23.54
N TRP A 357 -4.28 -43.53 -23.29
CA TRP A 357 -3.73 -42.67 -24.35
C TRP A 357 -2.24 -42.99 -24.54
N ARG A 358 -1.91 -43.64 -25.66
CA ARG A 358 -0.53 -43.82 -26.14
C ARG A 358 -0.08 -42.50 -26.79
N ALA A 359 0.86 -41.80 -26.17
CA ALA A 359 1.59 -40.73 -26.83
C ALA A 359 2.82 -41.31 -27.55
N ARG A 360 2.82 -41.25 -28.89
CA ARG A 360 4.04 -41.35 -29.70
C ARG A 360 4.73 -39.99 -29.65
N ASN A 361 5.95 -39.93 -29.12
CA ASN A 361 6.84 -38.80 -29.31
C ASN A 361 8.15 -39.30 -29.91
N SER A 362 8.28 -39.14 -31.22
CA SER A 362 9.56 -39.08 -31.94
C SER A 362 9.97 -37.61 -32.04
N LEU A 363 11.05 -37.22 -31.37
CA LEU A 363 11.76 -35.97 -31.61
C LEU A 363 12.90 -36.26 -32.60
N PRO A 364 13.06 -35.49 -33.69
CA PRO A 364 14.33 -35.41 -34.38
C PRO A 364 15.24 -34.42 -33.64
N ARG A 365 16.50 -34.82 -33.49
CA ARG A 365 17.60 -33.95 -33.03
C ARG A 365 17.94 -32.93 -34.12
N ALA A 366 18.17 -31.70 -33.70
CA ALA A 366 19.21 -30.81 -34.22
C ALA A 366 19.69 -29.94 -33.05
#